data_AF-A0A2N1NCR4-F1
#
_entry.id   AF-A0A2N1NCR4-F1
#
_cell.length_a   1.000
_cell.length_b   1.000
_cell.length_c   1.000
_cell.angle_alpha   90.00
_cell.angle_beta   90.00
_cell.angle_gamma   90.00
#
_symmetry.space_group_name_H-M   'P 1'
#
loop_
_entity.id
_entity.type
_entity.pdbx_description
1 polymer ?
#
loop_
_entity_poly.entity_id
_entity_poly.type
_entity_poly.pdbx_seq_one_letter_code
_entity_poly.pdbx_strand_id
1 'polypeptide(L)'
;MFMRYIYPQPLDSLFVESLHHVDLTYIKKHEGEQSLRPPYAPALERYPYGTDYWNEMFQYLKRTWNKIKIATILYFLSLLPFVGMFVYPVASAYALVDSLGHFPAITIGVFMYVIPGTKNFTMIFLESLYSSRAMMRELLEPYFGRVHFDAKVRRKWFREREGILFGFSIGFYPLVRLPLLGMLFYGVAQSATALILVKTTEPPPPPGMEANYKVDYHYEDPRIKKKESENKKESENKKESENK
;
A
#
# COMPACT_ATOMS: atom_id res chain seq x y z
N MET A 1 0.39 11.04 7.73
CA MET A 1 1.29 12.05 7.15
C MET A 1 0.39 13.15 6.60
N PHE A 2 0.89 14.39 6.53
CA PHE A 2 0.11 15.57 6.12
C PHE A 2 0.47 16.01 4.68
N MET A 3 1.34 15.25 3.99
CA MET A 3 1.87 15.55 2.65
C MET A 3 0.77 15.64 1.59
N ARG A 4 -0.25 14.78 1.67
CA ARG A 4 -1.45 14.85 0.81
C ARG A 4 -2.10 16.23 0.76
N TYR A 5 -2.08 16.96 1.87
CA TYR A 5 -2.74 18.25 1.97
C TYR A 5 -1.84 19.41 1.54
N ILE A 6 -0.52 19.27 1.66
CA ILE A 6 0.41 20.36 1.31
C ILE A 6 0.75 20.36 -0.19
N TYR A 7 0.99 19.20 -0.81
CA TYR A 7 1.47 19.14 -2.20
C TYR A 7 0.79 18.05 -3.04
N PRO A 8 -0.55 18.06 -3.20
CA PRO A 8 -1.24 17.05 -4.00
C PRO A 8 -0.82 17.10 -5.47
N GLN A 9 -0.79 18.27 -6.11
CA GLN A 9 -0.59 18.39 -7.56
C GLN A 9 0.81 17.97 -8.06
N PRO A 10 1.94 18.34 -7.43
CA PRO A 10 3.26 17.94 -7.93
C PRO A 10 3.53 16.44 -7.78
N LEU A 11 3.03 15.83 -6.70
CA LEU A 11 3.17 14.38 -6.46
C LEU A 11 2.27 13.57 -7.37
N ASP A 12 1.13 14.14 -7.72
CA ASP A 12 0.16 13.60 -8.65
C ASP A 12 0.67 13.62 -10.10
N SER A 13 1.20 14.76 -10.55
CA SER A 13 1.81 14.88 -11.88
C SER A 13 3.02 13.98 -12.03
N LEU A 14 3.90 13.89 -11.02
CA LEU A 14 5.04 12.98 -11.02
C LEU A 14 4.60 11.51 -11.13
N PHE A 15 3.50 11.16 -10.47
CA PHE A 15 2.94 9.82 -10.54
C PHE A 15 2.42 9.50 -11.95
N VAL A 16 1.63 10.40 -12.55
CA VAL A 16 1.10 10.23 -13.91
C VAL A 16 2.22 10.21 -14.95
N GLU A 17 3.21 11.08 -14.83
CA GLU A 17 4.39 11.11 -15.71
C GLU A 17 5.16 9.78 -15.63
N SER A 18 5.32 9.24 -14.42
CA SER A 18 5.95 7.93 -14.27
C SER A 18 5.13 6.81 -14.90
N LEU A 19 3.79 6.88 -14.88
CA LEU A 19 2.92 5.93 -15.60
C LEU A 19 3.12 6.03 -17.13
N HIS A 20 3.20 7.24 -17.68
CA HIS A 20 3.50 7.44 -19.10
C HIS A 20 4.81 6.78 -19.50
N HIS A 21 5.87 6.98 -18.71
CA HIS A 21 7.16 6.35 -18.97
C HIS A 21 7.09 4.82 -18.93
N VAL A 22 6.32 4.26 -17.99
CA VAL A 22 6.10 2.82 -17.87
C VAL A 22 5.34 2.26 -19.07
N ASP A 23 4.28 2.94 -19.51
CA ASP A 23 3.48 2.54 -20.67
C ASP A 23 4.33 2.58 -21.95
N LEU A 24 5.11 3.64 -22.17
CA LEU A 24 6.02 3.76 -23.32
C LEU A 24 7.07 2.66 -23.34
N THR A 25 7.69 2.37 -22.20
CA THR A 25 8.69 1.31 -22.07
C THR A 25 8.07 -0.08 -22.29
N TYR A 26 6.83 -0.27 -21.84
CA TYR A 26 6.10 -1.52 -22.04
C TYR A 26 5.77 -1.76 -23.51
N ILE A 27 5.23 -0.76 -24.20
CA ILE A 27 4.90 -0.84 -25.64
C ILE A 27 6.16 -1.14 -26.44
N LYS A 28 7.25 -0.39 -26.20
CA LYS A 28 8.54 -0.59 -26.87
C LYS A 28 9.10 -2.00 -26.65
N LYS A 29 8.93 -2.56 -25.46
CA LYS A 29 9.42 -3.90 -25.12
C LYS A 29 8.62 -5.03 -25.77
N HIS A 30 7.35 -4.79 -26.07
CA HIS A 30 6.44 -5.78 -26.68
C HIS A 30 6.08 -5.39 -28.13
N GLU A 31 6.98 -4.67 -28.80
CA GLU A 31 6.87 -4.37 -30.22
C GLU A 31 6.77 -5.69 -31.01
N GLY A 32 5.63 -5.90 -31.68
CA GLY A 32 5.35 -7.11 -32.47
C GLY A 32 4.40 -8.13 -31.82
N GLU A 33 3.98 -7.92 -30.56
CA GLU A 33 2.95 -8.76 -29.94
C GLU A 33 1.53 -8.29 -30.32
N GLN A 34 0.62 -9.23 -30.62
CA GLN A 34 -0.75 -8.90 -31.04
C GLN A 34 -1.67 -8.55 -29.85
N SER A 35 -1.32 -8.96 -28.64
CA SER A 35 -2.13 -8.76 -27.43
C SER A 35 -1.41 -7.86 -26.42
N LEU A 36 -1.42 -6.55 -26.66
CA LEU A 36 -0.91 -5.59 -25.68
C LEU A 36 -1.95 -5.26 -24.62
N ARG A 37 -1.49 -5.14 -23.38
CA ARG A 37 -2.26 -4.55 -22.30
C ARG A 37 -2.63 -3.09 -22.62
N PRO A 38 -3.85 -2.62 -22.29
CA PRO A 38 -4.20 -1.21 -22.42
C PRO A 38 -3.31 -0.30 -21.53
N PRO A 39 -2.95 0.90 -22.01
CA PRO A 39 -2.09 1.84 -21.29
C PRO A 39 -2.80 2.43 -20.06
N TYR A 40 -2.04 2.65 -18.99
CA TYR A 40 -2.54 3.11 -17.70
C TYR A 40 -2.73 4.60 -17.59
N ALA A 41 -1.73 5.38 -18.00
CA ALA A 41 -1.74 6.83 -17.87
C ALA A 41 -2.98 7.46 -18.54
N PRO A 42 -3.30 7.16 -19.82
CA PRO A 42 -4.47 7.75 -20.48
C PRO A 42 -5.81 7.21 -19.95
N ALA A 43 -5.83 6.04 -19.30
CA ALA A 43 -7.03 5.54 -18.62
C ALA A 43 -7.27 6.32 -17.32
N LEU A 44 -6.20 6.61 -16.58
CA LEU A 44 -6.25 7.30 -15.31
C LEU A 44 -6.52 8.80 -15.46
N GLU A 45 -5.98 9.46 -16.50
CA GLU A 45 -6.19 10.89 -16.76
C GLU A 45 -7.64 11.27 -17.08
N ARG A 46 -8.46 10.30 -17.52
CA ARG A 46 -9.89 10.52 -17.78
C ARG A 46 -10.70 10.77 -16.50
N TYR A 47 -10.12 10.43 -15.36
CA TYR A 47 -10.74 10.63 -14.06
C TYR A 47 -10.37 11.99 -13.49
N PRO A 48 -11.35 12.84 -13.12
CA PRO A 48 -11.06 14.06 -12.38
C PRO A 48 -10.48 13.69 -11.02
N TYR A 49 -9.51 14.47 -10.54
CA TYR A 49 -9.01 14.33 -9.18
C TYR A 49 -10.06 14.90 -8.21
N GLY A 50 -10.55 14.10 -7.27
CA GLY A 50 -11.53 14.55 -6.27
C GLY A 50 -10.90 15.53 -5.27
N THR A 51 -11.51 16.71 -5.09
CA THR A 51 -10.92 17.84 -4.34
C THR A 51 -11.78 18.34 -3.17
N ASP A 52 -12.52 17.46 -2.48
CA ASP A 52 -13.26 17.83 -1.25
C ASP A 52 -12.32 17.98 -0.03
N TYR A 53 -11.35 18.88 -0.18
CA TYR A 53 -10.20 19.09 0.69
C TYR A 53 -10.58 19.33 2.16
N TRP A 54 -11.55 20.22 2.40
CA TRP A 54 -11.98 20.59 3.73
C TRP A 54 -12.69 19.45 4.46
N ASN A 55 -13.59 18.76 3.75
CA ASN A 55 -14.32 17.63 4.32
C ASN A 55 -13.37 16.48 4.65
N GLU A 56 -12.43 16.18 3.76
CA GLU A 56 -11.39 15.18 3.98
C GLU A 56 -10.46 15.53 5.15
N MET A 57 -10.06 16.79 5.26
CA MET A 57 -9.22 17.27 6.36
C MET A 57 -9.94 17.13 7.71
N PHE A 58 -11.22 17.53 7.80
CA PHE A 58 -12.01 17.36 9.03
C PHE A 58 -12.21 15.88 9.38
N GLN A 59 -12.46 15.02 8.39
CA GLN A 59 -12.56 13.57 8.61
C GLN A 59 -11.24 12.96 9.10
N TYR A 60 -10.11 13.39 8.54
CA TYR A 60 -8.78 13.00 9.00
C TYR A 60 -8.53 13.46 10.44
N LEU A 61 -8.87 14.71 10.76
CA LEU A 61 -8.69 15.27 12.09
C LEU A 61 -9.56 14.53 13.11
N LYS A 62 -10.83 14.25 12.78
CA LYS A 62 -11.75 13.46 13.62
C LYS A 62 -11.20 12.05 13.90
N ARG A 63 -10.65 11.37 12.89
CA ARG A 63 -10.01 10.06 13.07
C ARG A 63 -8.74 10.14 13.91
N THR A 64 -7.93 11.18 13.72
CA THR A 64 -6.70 11.39 14.48
C THR A 64 -7.01 11.70 15.95
N TRP A 65 -8.06 12.47 16.21
CA TRP A 65 -8.54 12.77 17.55
C TRP A 65 -8.94 11.52 18.34
N ASN A 66 -9.63 10.57 17.72
CA ASN A 66 -9.97 9.30 18.37
C ASN A 66 -8.73 8.49 18.76
N LYS A 67 -7.66 8.54 17.95
CA LYS A 67 -6.39 7.88 18.28
C LYS A 67 -5.66 8.58 19.43
N ILE A 68 -5.64 9.91 19.42
CA ILE A 68 -5.05 10.71 20.49
C ILE A 68 -5.75 10.40 21.81
N LYS A 69 -7.10 10.34 21.83
CA LYS A 69 -7.86 9.96 23.04
C LYS A 69 -7.43 8.61 23.60
N ILE A 70 -7.33 7.57 22.76
CA ILE A 70 -6.90 6.24 23.21
C ILE A 70 -5.48 6.29 23.75
N ALA A 71 -4.55 6.97 23.06
CA ALA A 71 -3.17 7.14 23.52
C ALA A 71 -3.11 7.87 24.87
N THR A 72 -3.93 8.91 25.07
CA THR A 72 -4.05 9.63 26.33
C THR A 72 -4.57 8.74 27.45
N ILE A 73 -5.60 7.91 27.19
CA ILE A 73 -6.11 6.94 28.17
C ILE A 73 -5.03 5.93 28.55
N LEU A 74 -4.33 5.36 27.56
CA LEU A 74 -3.23 4.41 27.80
C LEU A 74 -2.08 5.06 28.58
N TYR A 75 -1.78 6.33 28.34
CA TYR A 75 -0.80 7.10 29.09
C TYR A 75 -1.20 7.24 30.57
N PHE A 76 -2.46 7.58 30.86
CA PHE A 76 -2.95 7.63 32.24
C PHE A 76 -2.99 6.25 32.90
N LEU A 77 -3.35 5.19 32.16
CA LEU A 77 -3.29 3.81 32.66
C LEU A 77 -1.86 3.35 32.97
N SER A 78 -0.88 3.83 32.19
CA SER A 78 0.54 3.54 32.36
C SER A 78 1.13 4.11 33.66
N LEU A 79 0.56 5.20 34.18
CA LEU A 79 0.99 5.82 35.44
C LEU A 79 0.63 5.00 36.68
N LEU A 80 -0.24 3.98 36.56
CA LEU A 80 -0.60 3.09 37.67
C LEU A 80 0.51 2.06 37.92
N PRO A 81 1.06 1.95 39.14
CA PRO A 81 2.24 1.14 39.43
C PRO A 81 2.09 -0.36 39.13
N PHE A 82 0.88 -0.92 39.28
CA PHE A 82 0.62 -2.34 39.00
C PHE A 82 0.09 -2.61 37.59
N VAL A 83 -0.66 -1.66 37.00
CA VAL A 83 -1.30 -1.86 35.70
C VAL A 83 -0.37 -1.46 34.55
N GLY A 84 0.45 -0.43 34.75
CA GLY A 84 1.26 0.16 33.69
C GLY A 84 2.31 -0.78 33.06
N MET A 85 2.73 -1.83 33.78
CA MET A 85 3.61 -2.85 33.22
C MET A 85 2.93 -3.67 32.11
N PHE A 86 1.63 -3.96 32.24
CA PHE A 86 0.87 -4.80 31.29
C PHE A 86 0.24 -4.00 30.15
N VAL A 87 0.07 -2.70 30.32
CA VAL A 87 -0.55 -1.82 29.31
C VAL A 87 0.18 -1.91 27.98
N TYR A 88 1.52 -1.83 27.97
CA TYR A 88 2.29 -1.81 26.72
C TYR A 88 2.33 -3.15 25.98
N PRO A 89 2.58 -4.31 26.65
CA PRO A 89 2.50 -5.62 26.00
C PRO A 89 1.10 -5.96 25.47
N VAL A 90 0.05 -5.62 26.23
CA VAL A 90 -1.34 -5.89 25.80
C VAL A 90 -1.73 -4.97 24.65
N ALA A 91 -1.38 -3.68 24.72
CA ALA A 91 -1.65 -2.74 23.65
C ALA A 91 -0.89 -3.08 22.36
N SER A 92 0.35 -3.53 22.45
CA SER A 92 1.13 -3.94 21.27
C SER A 92 0.58 -5.21 20.63
N ALA A 93 0.24 -6.22 21.42
CA ALA A 93 -0.40 -7.44 20.93
C ALA A 93 -1.76 -7.13 20.28
N TYR A 94 -2.59 -6.29 20.91
CA TYR A 94 -3.86 -5.86 20.35
C TYR A 94 -3.68 -5.11 19.02
N ALA A 95 -2.72 -4.18 18.97
CA ALA A 95 -2.43 -3.39 17.77
C ALA A 95 -1.86 -4.24 16.62
N LEU A 96 -1.18 -5.35 16.93
CA LEU A 96 -0.57 -6.22 15.92
C LEU A 96 -1.47 -7.38 15.48
N VAL A 97 -2.48 -7.76 16.27
CA VAL A 97 -3.44 -8.83 15.93
C VAL A 97 -4.08 -8.57 14.57
N ASP A 98 -4.57 -7.35 14.34
CA ASP A 98 -5.24 -6.98 13.09
C ASP A 98 -4.27 -6.91 11.89
N SER A 99 -2.97 -6.79 12.15
CA SER A 99 -1.94 -6.49 11.14
C SER A 99 -1.04 -7.67 10.80
N LEU A 100 -0.81 -8.59 11.74
CA LEU A 100 0.09 -9.73 11.59
C LEU A 100 -0.62 -11.07 11.89
N GLY A 101 -1.84 -11.02 12.44
CA GLY A 101 -2.55 -12.19 12.96
C GLY A 101 -2.17 -12.52 14.41
N HIS A 102 -2.91 -13.45 15.01
CA HIS A 102 -2.80 -13.76 16.45
C HIS A 102 -1.43 -14.29 16.88
N PHE A 103 -0.85 -15.22 16.11
CA PHE A 103 0.43 -15.86 16.43
C PHE A 103 1.60 -14.85 16.58
N PRO A 104 1.96 -14.07 15.57
CA PRO A 104 3.06 -13.12 15.68
C PRO A 104 2.76 -11.98 16.67
N ALA A 105 1.50 -11.55 16.81
CA ALA A 105 1.12 -10.52 17.77
C ALA A 105 1.32 -10.96 19.23
N ILE A 106 0.94 -12.20 19.56
CA ILE A 106 1.16 -12.78 20.89
C ILE A 106 2.65 -12.98 21.14
N THR A 107 3.40 -13.50 20.17
CA THR A 107 4.86 -13.67 20.30
C THR A 107 5.55 -12.35 20.60
N ILE A 108 5.19 -11.28 19.90
CA ILE A 108 5.76 -9.94 20.12
C ILE A 108 5.35 -9.41 21.51
N GLY A 109 4.08 -9.59 21.91
CA GLY A 109 3.62 -9.21 23.25
C GLY A 109 4.35 -9.93 24.38
N VAL A 110 4.60 -11.24 24.24
CA VAL A 110 5.34 -12.05 25.21
C VAL A 110 6.81 -11.66 25.25
N PHE A 111 7.47 -11.50 24.09
CA PHE A 111 8.85 -11.00 24.01
C PHE A 111 9.00 -9.63 24.68
N MET A 112 7.99 -8.76 24.51
CA MET A 112 7.95 -7.43 25.09
C MET A 112 7.80 -7.44 26.62
N TYR A 113 7.13 -8.46 27.17
CA TYR A 113 7.02 -8.65 28.62
C TYR A 113 8.32 -9.22 29.23
N VAL A 114 8.96 -10.17 28.54
CA VAL A 114 10.12 -10.92 29.07
C VAL A 114 11.42 -10.11 29.04
N ILE A 115 11.61 -9.22 28.07
CA ILE A 115 12.89 -8.49 27.90
C ILE A 115 12.77 -7.04 28.41
N PRO A 116 13.25 -6.73 29.63
CA PRO A 116 13.31 -5.35 30.11
C PRO A 116 14.24 -4.50 29.22
N GLY A 117 13.76 -3.34 28.78
CA GLY A 117 14.51 -2.43 27.88
C GLY A 117 14.03 -2.40 26.42
N THR A 118 13.13 -3.31 26.01
CA THR A 118 12.57 -3.35 24.64
C THR A 118 11.50 -2.30 24.36
N LYS A 119 11.11 -1.48 25.34
CA LYS A 119 10.07 -0.44 25.18
C LYS A 119 10.39 0.50 24.02
N ASN A 120 11.62 1.00 23.97
CA ASN A 120 12.06 1.93 22.93
C ASN A 120 12.11 1.25 21.56
N PHE A 121 12.65 0.03 21.50
CA PHE A 121 12.71 -0.74 20.26
C PHE A 121 11.31 -1.07 19.73
N THR A 122 10.38 -1.43 20.61
CA THR A 122 9.00 -1.75 20.24
C THR A 122 8.26 -0.51 19.75
N MET A 123 8.42 0.63 20.41
CA MET A 123 7.85 1.89 19.94
C MET A 123 8.37 2.22 18.55
N ILE A 124 9.69 2.14 18.32
CA ILE A 124 10.29 2.38 17.00
C ILE A 124 9.78 1.36 15.97
N PHE A 125 9.67 0.09 16.35
CA PHE A 125 9.20 -0.97 15.46
C PHE A 125 7.73 -0.76 15.08
N LEU A 126 6.82 -0.63 16.04
CA LEU A 126 5.41 -0.35 15.77
C LEU A 126 5.25 0.96 15.00
N GLU A 127 5.96 2.02 15.40
CA GLU A 127 5.95 3.30 14.68
C GLU A 127 6.36 3.10 13.22
N SER A 128 7.44 2.36 12.96
CA SER A 128 7.89 2.03 11.61
C SER A 128 6.86 1.19 10.84
N LEU A 129 6.25 0.18 11.46
CA LEU A 129 5.20 -0.64 10.86
C LEU A 129 3.95 0.18 10.49
N TYR A 130 3.51 1.07 11.38
CA TYR A 130 2.35 1.91 11.16
C TYR A 130 2.64 3.02 10.14
N SER A 131 3.84 3.59 10.20
CA SER A 131 4.26 4.69 9.34
C SER A 131 4.56 4.23 7.93
N SER A 132 5.15 3.05 7.73
CA SER A 132 5.31 2.43 6.40
C SER A 132 3.95 2.16 5.74
N ARG A 133 2.99 1.58 6.47
CA ARG A 133 1.61 1.41 5.98
C ARG A 133 0.90 2.74 5.70
N ALA A 134 1.14 3.77 6.51
CA ALA A 134 0.62 5.10 6.24
C ALA A 134 1.23 5.69 4.97
N MET A 135 2.55 5.61 4.83
CA MET A 135 3.30 6.08 3.66
C MET A 135 2.79 5.43 2.38
N MET A 136 2.61 4.10 2.36
CA MET A 136 2.10 3.42 1.17
C MET A 136 0.70 3.91 0.75
N ARG A 137 -0.17 4.21 1.72
CA ARG A 137 -1.49 4.78 1.42
C ARG A 137 -1.39 6.17 0.80
N GLU A 138 -0.43 6.98 1.23
CA GLU A 138 -0.16 8.32 0.68
C GLU A 138 0.44 8.21 -0.73
N LEU A 139 1.38 7.27 -0.96
CA LEU A 139 2.02 7.09 -2.27
C LEU A 139 1.02 6.61 -3.33
N LEU A 140 0.03 5.82 -2.95
CA LEU A 140 -1.05 5.37 -3.84
C LEU A 140 -2.24 6.33 -3.91
N GLU A 141 -2.20 7.44 -3.19
CA GLU A 141 -3.29 8.41 -3.20
C GLU A 141 -3.60 9.00 -4.58
N PRO A 142 -2.62 9.33 -5.46
CA PRO A 142 -2.90 9.79 -6.83
C PRO A 142 -3.82 8.86 -7.63
N TYR A 143 -3.70 7.55 -7.38
CA TYR A 143 -4.56 6.56 -8.01
C TYR A 143 -5.96 6.53 -7.37
N PHE A 144 -6.03 6.43 -6.04
CA PHE A 144 -7.32 6.32 -5.34
C PHE A 144 -8.15 7.60 -5.35
N GLY A 145 -7.52 8.77 -5.44
CA GLY A 145 -8.19 10.06 -5.57
C GLY A 145 -8.86 10.27 -6.93
N ARG A 146 -8.59 9.40 -7.91
CA ARG A 146 -9.17 9.43 -9.26
C ARG A 146 -10.22 8.37 -9.50
N VAL A 147 -9.92 7.11 -9.14
CA VAL A 147 -10.84 5.99 -9.39
C VAL A 147 -11.96 5.91 -8.33
N HIS A 148 -11.96 6.80 -7.32
CA HIS A 148 -13.04 6.99 -6.33
C HIS A 148 -13.62 5.69 -5.73
N PHE A 149 -12.75 4.77 -5.29
CA PHE A 149 -13.22 3.53 -4.67
C PHE A 149 -13.99 3.75 -3.36
N ASP A 150 -15.06 2.98 -3.17
CA ASP A 150 -15.71 2.87 -1.86
C ASP A 150 -14.71 2.38 -0.79
N ALA A 151 -14.90 2.82 0.45
CA ALA A 151 -14.01 2.54 1.57
C ALA A 151 -13.83 1.03 1.82
N LYS A 152 -14.87 0.21 1.57
CA LYS A 152 -14.79 -1.25 1.72
C LYS A 152 -13.94 -1.87 0.62
N VAL A 153 -14.12 -1.42 -0.63
CA VAL A 153 -13.39 -1.89 -1.81
C VAL A 153 -11.91 -1.54 -1.69
N ARG A 154 -11.61 -0.27 -1.37
CA ARG A 154 -10.23 0.19 -1.14
C ARG A 154 -9.54 -0.63 -0.05
N ARG A 155 -10.21 -0.91 1.07
CA ARG A 155 -9.64 -1.74 2.15
C ARG A 155 -9.36 -3.17 1.69
N LYS A 156 -10.26 -3.79 0.91
CA LYS A 156 -10.06 -5.13 0.35
C LYS A 156 -8.86 -5.16 -0.61
N TRP A 157 -8.76 -4.19 -1.51
CA TRP A 157 -7.66 -4.05 -2.46
C TRP A 157 -6.28 -4.00 -1.77
N PHE A 158 -6.17 -3.20 -0.69
CA PHE A 158 -4.92 -3.11 0.08
C PHE A 158 -4.56 -4.41 0.76
N ARG A 159 -5.55 -5.12 1.32
CA ARG A 159 -5.34 -6.39 2.03
C ARG A 159 -4.85 -7.49 1.10
N GLU A 160 -5.41 -7.58 -0.10
CA GLU A 160 -4.99 -8.60 -1.10
C GLU A 160 -3.57 -8.39 -1.60
N ARG A 161 -3.07 -7.15 -1.57
CA ARG A 161 -1.73 -6.76 -2.03
C ARG A 161 -0.78 -6.43 -0.88
N GLU A 162 -1.17 -6.73 0.36
CA GLU A 162 -0.45 -6.26 1.54
C GLU A 162 1.01 -6.70 1.53
N GLY A 163 1.32 -7.93 1.13
CA GLY A 163 2.69 -8.44 1.10
C GLY A 163 3.65 -7.60 0.24
N ILE A 164 3.30 -7.34 -1.02
CA ILE A 164 4.15 -6.54 -1.93
C ILE A 164 4.18 -5.07 -1.49
N LEU A 165 3.02 -4.52 -1.17
CA LEU A 165 2.91 -3.11 -0.85
C LEU A 165 3.66 -2.78 0.45
N PHE A 166 3.49 -3.63 1.46
CA PHE A 166 4.14 -3.48 2.74
C PHE A 166 5.66 -3.66 2.62
N GLY A 167 6.13 -4.69 1.90
CA GLY A 167 7.55 -4.92 1.67
C GLY A 167 8.25 -3.74 1.00
N PHE A 168 7.63 -3.14 -0.03
CA PHE A 168 8.13 -1.91 -0.64
C PHE A 168 8.20 -0.75 0.37
N SER A 169 7.13 -0.55 1.12
CA SER A 169 7.02 0.60 2.02
C SER A 169 8.00 0.54 3.21
N ILE A 170 8.30 -0.65 3.75
CA ILE A 170 9.33 -0.81 4.78
C ILE A 170 10.71 -0.43 4.25
N GLY A 171 11.03 -0.79 3.00
CA GLY A 171 12.32 -0.47 2.40
C GLY A 171 12.53 1.03 2.18
N PHE A 172 11.49 1.73 1.72
CA PHE A 172 11.56 3.17 1.45
C PHE A 172 11.36 4.07 2.67
N TYR A 173 10.64 3.61 3.70
CA TYR A 173 10.34 4.40 4.90
C TYR A 173 11.58 5.04 5.56
N PRO A 174 12.68 4.33 5.85
CA PRO A 174 13.85 4.94 6.46
C PRO A 174 14.51 5.99 5.55
N LEU A 175 14.49 5.80 4.22
CA LEU A 175 15.04 6.74 3.25
C LEU A 175 14.26 8.05 3.22
N VAL A 176 12.93 7.96 3.21
CA VAL A 176 12.02 9.11 3.25
C VAL A 176 12.09 9.85 4.58
N ARG A 177 12.46 9.17 5.68
CA ARG A 177 12.57 9.79 7.00
C ARG A 177 13.82 10.66 7.18
N LEU A 178 14.80 10.58 6.26
CA LEU A 178 16.01 11.40 6.31
C LEU A 178 15.65 12.90 6.20
N PRO A 179 16.14 13.77 7.09
CA PRO A 179 15.69 15.16 7.16
C PRO A 179 16.03 16.01 5.92
N LEU A 180 17.17 15.76 5.27
CA LEU A 180 17.61 16.52 4.09
C LEU A 180 17.25 15.87 2.76
N LEU A 181 17.27 14.53 2.71
CA LEU A 181 17.07 13.76 1.47
C LEU A 181 15.66 13.14 1.39
N GLY A 182 14.87 13.23 2.45
CA GLY A 182 13.59 12.55 2.55
C GLY A 182 12.60 12.94 1.47
N MET A 183 12.58 14.22 1.07
CA MET A 183 11.72 14.70 -0.02
C MET A 183 12.15 14.16 -1.39
N LEU A 184 13.46 14.05 -1.64
CA LEU A 184 14.00 13.44 -2.85
C LEU A 184 13.61 11.96 -2.92
N PHE A 185 13.84 11.22 -1.83
CA PHE A 185 13.46 9.80 -1.75
C PHE A 185 11.95 9.61 -1.82
N TYR A 186 11.15 10.58 -1.36
CA TYR A 186 9.70 10.54 -1.53
C TYR A 186 9.30 10.62 -3.01
N GLY A 187 9.91 11.51 -3.79
CA GLY A 187 9.69 11.57 -5.24
C GLY A 187 10.06 10.26 -5.94
N VAL A 188 11.22 9.68 -5.60
CA VAL A 188 11.64 8.37 -6.12
C VAL A 188 10.65 7.27 -5.72
N ALA A 189 10.20 7.26 -4.46
CA ALA A 189 9.21 6.30 -3.97
C ALA A 189 7.87 6.46 -4.70
N GLN A 190 7.46 7.69 -5.03
CA GLN A 190 6.24 7.98 -5.77
C GLN A 190 6.30 7.38 -7.18
N SER A 191 7.38 7.64 -7.92
CA SER A 191 7.58 7.06 -9.26
C SER A 191 7.68 5.53 -9.22
N ALA A 192 8.36 4.97 -8.22
CA ALA A 192 8.46 3.53 -8.06
C ALA A 192 7.12 2.88 -7.67
N THR A 193 6.26 3.60 -6.96
CA THR A 193 4.91 3.14 -6.63
C THR A 193 4.04 3.00 -7.87
N ALA A 194 4.19 3.88 -8.87
CA ALA A 194 3.48 3.76 -10.15
C ALA A 194 3.82 2.44 -10.86
N LEU A 195 5.09 2.04 -10.86
CA LEU A 195 5.53 0.73 -11.37
C LEU A 195 4.88 -0.44 -10.62
N ILE A 196 4.76 -0.34 -9.30
CA ILE A 196 4.10 -1.37 -8.48
C ILE A 196 2.61 -1.43 -8.80
N LEU A 197 1.94 -0.29 -8.95
CA LEU A 197 0.54 -0.23 -9.33
C LEU A 197 0.29 -0.99 -10.63
N VAL A 198 1.07 -0.67 -11.68
CA VAL A 198 0.94 -1.30 -13.00
C VAL A 198 1.12 -2.81 -12.93
N LYS A 199 2.02 -3.29 -12.07
CA LYS A 199 2.30 -4.72 -11.88
C LYS A 199 1.26 -5.46 -11.02
N THR A 200 0.51 -4.75 -10.18
CA THR A 200 -0.37 -5.38 -9.18
C THR A 200 -1.86 -5.16 -9.46
N THR A 201 -2.18 -4.33 -10.43
CA THR A 201 -3.56 -3.94 -10.74
C THR A 201 -3.78 -4.05 -12.23
N GLU A 202 -5.03 -3.91 -12.67
CA GLU A 202 -5.41 -3.65 -14.06
C GLU A 202 -5.74 -2.16 -14.26
N PRO A 203 -5.58 -1.61 -15.48
CA PRO A 203 -6.00 -0.22 -15.71
C PRO A 203 -7.49 -0.06 -15.42
N PRO A 204 -7.90 1.08 -14.82
CA PRO A 204 -9.31 1.31 -14.53
C PRO A 204 -10.13 1.38 -15.83
N PRO A 205 -11.39 0.93 -15.82
CA PRO A 205 -12.28 1.08 -16.96
C PRO A 205 -12.52 2.57 -17.28
N PRO A 206 -13.01 2.92 -18.48
CA PRO A 206 -13.39 4.29 -18.79
C PRO A 206 -14.46 4.83 -17.82
N PRO A 207 -14.45 6.15 -17.51
CA PRO A 207 -15.44 6.77 -16.64
C PRO A 207 -16.87 6.48 -17.13
N GLY A 208 -17.75 6.06 -16.23
CA GLY A 208 -19.15 5.73 -16.55
C GLY A 208 -19.44 4.26 -16.89
N MET A 209 -18.41 3.40 -17.06
CA MET A 209 -18.60 1.94 -17.21
C MET A 209 -18.38 1.15 -15.91
N GLU A 210 -18.19 1.84 -14.79
CA GLU A 210 -17.87 1.24 -13.48
C GLU A 210 -18.97 0.33 -12.93
N ALA A 211 -20.23 0.63 -13.24
CA ALA A 211 -21.37 -0.15 -12.75
C ALA A 211 -21.53 -1.51 -13.45
N ASN A 212 -21.05 -1.64 -14.69
CA ASN A 212 -21.14 -2.87 -15.50
C ASN A 212 -19.82 -3.64 -15.58
N TYR A 213 -18.68 -2.98 -15.31
CA TYR A 213 -17.41 -3.68 -15.14
C TYR A 213 -17.36 -4.24 -13.72
N LYS A 214 -17.62 -5.54 -13.56
CA LYS A 214 -17.12 -6.26 -12.38
C LYS A 214 -15.61 -6.21 -12.47
N VAL A 215 -15.01 -5.13 -11.97
CA VAL A 215 -13.56 -5.00 -11.96
C VAL A 215 -13.07 -6.19 -11.17
N ASP A 216 -12.43 -7.13 -11.86
CA ASP A 216 -11.86 -8.29 -11.21
C ASP A 216 -10.62 -7.80 -10.47
N TYR A 217 -10.83 -7.29 -9.26
CA TYR A 217 -9.78 -6.79 -8.41
C TYR A 217 -8.91 -7.92 -7.86
N HIS A 218 -9.17 -9.17 -8.24
CA HIS A 218 -8.42 -10.33 -7.75
C HIS A 218 -6.96 -10.18 -8.15
N TYR A 219 -6.12 -9.99 -7.15
CA TYR A 219 -4.68 -10.03 -7.35
C TYR A 219 -4.27 -11.47 -7.64
N GLU A 220 -3.91 -11.77 -8.89
CA GLU A 220 -3.15 -12.97 -9.23
C GLU A 220 -1.66 -12.68 -9.04
N ASP A 221 -1.00 -13.46 -8.18
CA ASP A 221 0.44 -13.32 -7.95
C ASP A 221 1.19 -13.54 -9.28
N PRO A 222 2.02 -12.57 -9.74
CA PRO A 222 2.79 -12.71 -10.97
C PRO A 222 3.66 -13.96 -11.02
N ARG A 223 4.05 -14.50 -9.85
CA ARG A 223 4.82 -15.74 -9.74
C ARG A 223 3.96 -16.96 -10.09
N ILE A 224 2.68 -16.94 -9.74
CA ILE A 224 1.72 -18.00 -10.08
C ILE A 224 1.41 -17.94 -11.58
N LYS A 225 1.10 -16.75 -12.10
CA LYS A 225 0.85 -16.53 -13.54
C LYS A 225 2.04 -16.96 -14.42
N LYS A 226 3.27 -16.64 -13.99
CA LYS A 226 4.48 -17.08 -14.68
C LYS A 226 4.60 -18.62 -14.65
N LYS A 227 4.39 -19.25 -13.49
CA LYS A 227 4.40 -20.71 -13.35
C LYS A 227 3.34 -21.40 -14.22
N GLU A 228 2.14 -20.85 -14.28
CA GLU A 228 1.07 -21.36 -15.13
C GLU A 228 1.40 -21.22 -16.61
N SER A 229 2.00 -20.10 -17.02
CA SER A 229 2.44 -19.89 -18.40
C SER A 229 3.59 -20.82 -18.80
N GLU A 230 4.51 -21.14 -17.87
CA GLU A 230 5.61 -22.08 -18.08
C GLU A 230 5.08 -23.52 -18.18
N ASN A 231 4.20 -23.93 -17.25
CA ASN A 231 3.55 -25.23 -17.27
C ASN A 231 2.70 -25.45 -18.54
N LYS A 232 2.01 -24.39 -19.00
CA LYS A 232 1.19 -24.47 -20.22
C LYS A 232 2.05 -24.68 -21.45
N LYS A 233 3.15 -23.93 -21.60
CA LYS A 233 4.14 -24.14 -22.67
C LYS A 233 4.77 -25.53 -22.63
N GLU A 234 5.07 -26.04 -21.44
CA GLU A 234 5.65 -27.37 -21.28
C GLU A 234 4.65 -28.48 -21.66
N SER A 235 3.36 -28.29 -21.35
CA SER A 235 2.29 -29.22 -21.75
C SER A 235 1.97 -29.19 -23.25
N GLU A 236 2.10 -28.03 -23.91
CA GLU A 236 1.94 -27.87 -25.36
C GLU A 236 3.10 -28.52 -26.12
N ASN A 237 4.35 -28.26 -25.68
CA ASN A 237 5.54 -28.93 -26.25
C ASN A 237 5.50 -30.45 -26.10
N LYS A 238 4.98 -30.96 -24.98
CA LYS A 238 4.87 -32.41 -24.75
C LYS A 238 3.85 -33.07 -25.69
N LYS A 239 2.71 -32.41 -25.95
CA LYS A 239 1.71 -32.86 -26.93
C LYS A 239 2.24 -32.82 -28.36
N GLU A 240 3.09 -31.86 -28.69
CA GLU A 240 3.72 -31.76 -30.01
C GLU A 240 4.79 -32.84 -30.24
N SER A 241 5.46 -33.28 -29.17
CA SER A 241 6.41 -34.40 -29.22
C SER A 241 5.77 -35.79 -29.27
N GLU A 242 4.53 -35.95 -28.81
CA GLU A 242 3.79 -37.22 -28.88
C GLU A 242 3.04 -37.43 -30.21
N ASN A 243 2.89 -36.37 -31.02
CA ASN A 243 2.23 -36.40 -32.34
C ASN A 243 3.22 -36.43 -33.53
N LYS A 244 4.51 -36.70 -33.26
CA LYS A 244 5.58 -36.84 -34.26
C LYS A 244 6.19 -38.23 -34.19
#